data_AF-A0A820AYC0-F1
#
_entry.id   AF-A0A820AYC0-F1
#
_cell.length_a   1.000
_cell.length_b   1.000
_cell.length_c   1.000
_cell.angle_alpha   90.00
_cell.angle_beta   90.00
_cell.angle_gamma   90.00
#
_symmetry.space_group_name_H-M   'P 1'
#
loop_
_entity.id
_entity.type
_entity.pdbx_description
1 polymer ?
#
loop_
_entity_poly.entity_id
_entity_poly.type
_entity_poly.pdbx_seq_one_letter_code
_entity_poly.pdbx_strand_id
1 'polypeptide(L)'
;SVPEDKYRRIRLQNNISLEKAFPLKYIAELFQTSGFRSLNDNDSIIYQECSIERLPLARDTLINSKPIKIQLDKNLKIFQPTTERSSIPPIQLLP
;
A
#
# COMPACT_ATOMS: atom_id res chain seq x y z
N SER A 1 -27.50 2.85 17.46
CA SER A 1 -26.91 2.30 16.22
C SER A 1 -25.52 2.91 16.05
N VAL A 2 -24.56 2.17 15.48
CA VAL A 2 -23.27 2.77 15.11
C VAL A 2 -23.55 3.82 14.03
N PRO A 3 -23.05 5.06 14.14
CA PRO A 3 -23.23 6.07 13.11
C PRO A 3 -22.69 5.52 11.78
N GLU A 4 -23.49 5.53 10.72
CA GLU A 4 -23.10 5.03 9.39
C GLU A 4 -21.80 5.64 8.87
N ASP A 5 -21.50 6.87 9.29
CA ASP A 5 -20.29 7.60 8.94
C ASP A 5 -19.00 6.93 9.43
N LYS A 6 -19.08 6.09 10.47
CA LYS A 6 -17.92 5.35 10.99
C LYS A 6 -17.30 4.45 9.91
N TYR A 7 -18.12 3.86 9.04
CA TYR A 7 -17.67 2.91 8.02
C TYR A 7 -17.18 3.59 6.74
N ARG A 8 -17.41 4.89 6.59
CA ARG A 8 -16.99 5.65 5.40
C ARG A 8 -15.53 6.10 5.46
N ARG A 9 -14.91 6.09 6.65
CA ARG A 9 -13.54 6.57 6.86
C ARG A 9 -12.57 5.42 7.14
N ILE A 10 -11.45 5.41 6.42
CA ILE A 10 -10.35 4.47 6.63
C ILE A 10 -9.10 5.26 7.02
N ARG A 11 -8.49 4.93 8.16
CA ARG A 11 -7.19 5.49 8.57
C ARG A 11 -6.06 4.74 7.88
N LEU A 12 -5.11 5.45 7.30
CA LEU A 12 -3.99 4.86 6.56
C LEU A 12 -2.80 4.51 7.44
N GLN A 13 -2.65 5.15 8.60
CA GLN A 13 -1.59 4.87 9.58
C GLN A 13 -1.82 3.60 10.43
N ASN A 14 -2.61 2.64 9.96
CA ASN A 14 -2.80 1.37 10.68
C ASN A 14 -1.95 0.26 10.03
N ASN A 15 -1.55 -0.74 10.81
CA ASN A 15 -0.65 -1.81 10.34
C ASN A 15 -1.21 -2.55 9.10
N ILE A 16 -2.53 -2.75 9.01
CA ILE A 16 -3.15 -3.42 7.87
C ILE A 16 -2.99 -2.57 6.60
N SER A 17 -3.28 -1.27 6.70
CA SER A 17 -3.12 -0.33 5.59
C SER A 17 -1.66 -0.26 5.13
N LEU A 18 -0.72 -0.12 6.06
CA LEU A 18 0.70 0.05 5.78
C LEU A 18 1.39 -1.22 5.26
N GLU A 19 1.05 -2.39 5.78
CA GLU A 19 1.76 -3.64 5.45
C GLU A 19 1.08 -4.42 4.34
N LYS A 20 -0.26 -4.36 4.25
CA LYS A 20 -1.04 -5.29 3.41
C LYS A 20 -1.75 -4.61 2.25
N ALA A 21 -2.27 -3.40 2.43
CA ALA A 21 -3.09 -2.75 1.41
C ALA A 21 -2.26 -1.81 0.53
N PHE A 22 -1.66 -0.76 1.09
CA PHE A 22 -1.01 0.31 0.31
C PHE A 22 0.33 -0.05 -0.33
N PRO A 23 1.08 -1.09 0.09
CA PRO A 23 2.22 -1.58 -0.68
C PRO A 23 1.82 -2.22 -2.01
N LEU A 24 0.55 -2.62 -2.16
CA LEU A 24 0.08 -3.25 -3.39
C LEU A 24 -0.08 -2.19 -4.49
N LYS A 25 0.40 -2.55 -5.67
CA LYS A 25 0.28 -1.73 -6.88
C LYS A 25 -1.19 -1.41 -7.15
N TYR A 26 -1.48 -0.15 -7.46
CA TYR A 26 -2.80 0.36 -7.87
C TYR A 26 -3.89 0.40 -6.79
N ILE A 27 -3.62 0.07 -5.52
CA ILE A 27 -4.64 0.13 -4.47
C ILE A 27 -5.12 1.57 -4.20
N ALA A 28 -4.21 2.55 -4.20
CA ALA A 28 -4.61 3.95 -4.04
C ALA A 28 -5.54 4.42 -5.16
N GLU A 29 -5.24 4.04 -6.40
CA GLU A 29 -6.05 4.35 -7.59
C GLU A 29 -7.42 3.67 -7.51
N LEU A 30 -7.46 2.38 -7.14
CA LEU A 30 -8.71 1.64 -6.92
C LEU A 30 -9.62 2.37 -5.93
N PHE A 31 -9.11 2.83 -4.79
CA PHE A 31 -9.90 3.58 -3.82
C PHE A 31 -10.39 4.91 -4.42
N GLN A 32 -9.53 5.64 -5.12
CA GLN A 32 -9.92 6.91 -5.76
C GLN A 32 -11.02 6.73 -6.82
N THR A 33 -10.87 5.76 -7.74
CA THR A 33 -11.86 5.47 -8.79
C THR A 33 -13.17 4.93 -8.21
N SER A 34 -13.09 4.28 -7.04
CA SER A 34 -14.27 3.78 -6.33
C SER A 34 -15.02 4.87 -5.55
N GLY A 35 -14.51 6.11 -5.48
CA GLY A 35 -15.20 7.24 -4.83
C GLY A 35 -14.64 7.64 -3.47
N PHE A 36 -13.46 7.15 -3.09
CA PHE A 36 -12.73 7.63 -1.92
C PHE A 36 -11.89 8.87 -2.25
N ARG A 37 -11.70 9.73 -1.27
CA ARG A 37 -10.83 10.92 -1.32
C ARG A 37 -9.92 10.95 -0.11
N SER A 38 -8.71 11.47 -0.27
CA SER A 38 -7.79 11.65 0.85
C SER A 38 -8.24 12.80 1.75
N LEU A 39 -7.90 12.68 3.03
CA LEU A 39 -8.20 13.64 4.08
C LEU A 39 -6.96 13.75 4.99
N ASN A 40 -6.65 14.97 5.43
CA ASN A 40 -5.53 15.30 6.32
C ASN A 40 -4.18 14.76 5.81
N ASP A 41 -3.61 15.38 4.78
CA ASP A 41 -2.27 15.04 4.25
C ASP A 41 -2.06 13.55 3.90
N ASN A 42 -3.14 12.86 3.51
CA ASN A 42 -3.18 11.42 3.21
C ASN A 42 -3.08 10.48 4.44
N ASP A 43 -3.39 10.96 5.64
CA ASP A 43 -3.50 10.10 6.83
C ASP A 43 -4.77 9.25 6.83
N SER A 44 -5.79 9.66 6.08
CA SER A 44 -7.04 8.92 5.95
C SER A 44 -7.67 9.09 4.58
N ILE A 45 -8.53 8.14 4.22
CA ILE A 45 -9.43 8.28 3.08
C ILE A 45 -10.88 8.22 3.56
N ILE A 46 -11.75 8.94 2.89
CA ILE A 46 -13.19 8.96 3.17
C ILE A 46 -13.98 8.74 1.88
N TYR A 47 -15.02 7.91 1.97
CA TYR A 47 -15.97 7.71 0.88
C TYR A 47 -16.91 8.92 0.79
N GLN A 48 -16.76 9.70 -0.28
CA GLN A 48 -17.49 10.96 -0.49
C GLN A 48 -18.44 10.92 -1.69
N GLU A 49 -18.35 9.91 -2.57
CA GLU A 49 -19.08 9.89 -3.82
C GLU A 49 -20.49 9.29 -3.70
N CYS A 50 -21.50 9.94 -4.28
CA CYS A 50 -22.92 9.56 -4.18
C CYS A 50 -23.37 8.48 -5.18
N SER A 51 -22.51 8.04 -6.12
CA SER A 51 -22.88 7.00 -7.08
C SER A 51 -22.81 5.64 -6.39
N ILE A 52 -23.98 5.10 -6.02
CA ILE A 52 -24.12 3.83 -5.31
C ILE A 52 -23.53 2.65 -6.10
N GLU A 53 -23.35 2.77 -7.42
CA GLU A 53 -22.99 1.66 -8.32
C GLU A 53 -21.49 1.39 -8.43
N ARG A 54 -20.62 2.41 -8.26
CA ARG A 54 -19.17 2.26 -8.47
C ARG A 54 -18.49 1.37 -7.43
N LEU A 55 -18.90 1.48 -6.17
CA LEU A 55 -18.29 0.70 -5.08
C LEU A 55 -18.67 -0.80 -5.16
N PRO A 56 -19.94 -1.18 -5.40
CA PRO A 56 -20.31 -2.55 -5.75
C PRO A 56 -19.58 -3.07 -6.99
N LEU A 57 -19.51 -2.28 -8.07
CA LEU A 57 -18.80 -2.69 -9.28
C LEU A 57 -17.32 -2.98 -9.02
N ALA A 58 -16.63 -2.12 -8.25
CA ALA A 58 -15.24 -2.32 -7.87
C ALA A 58 -15.08 -3.59 -7.01
N ARG A 59 -15.97 -3.80 -6.04
CA ARG A 59 -16.00 -5.01 -5.21
C ARG A 59 -16.18 -6.27 -6.05
N ASP A 60 -17.17 -6.27 -6.93
CA ASP A 60 -17.50 -7.44 -7.76
C ASP A 60 -16.38 -7.72 -8.75
N THR A 61 -15.74 -6.68 -9.30
CA THR A 61 -14.56 -6.81 -10.15
C THR A 61 -13.41 -7.48 -9.39
N LEU A 62 -13.14 -7.08 -8.14
CA LEU A 62 -12.09 -7.67 -7.31
C LEU A 62 -12.38 -9.14 -6.99
N ILE A 63 -13.61 -9.46 -6.58
CA ILE A 63 -14.02 -10.83 -6.22
C ILE A 63 -13.92 -11.77 -7.43
N ASN A 64 -14.31 -11.29 -8.61
CA ASN A 64 -14.30 -12.08 -9.83
C ASN A 64 -12.96 -12.03 -10.59
N SER A 65 -12.00 -11.22 -10.13
CA SER A 65 -10.68 -11.12 -10.75
C SER A 65 -9.89 -12.41 -10.54
N LYS A 66 -9.08 -12.77 -11.55
CA LYS A 66 -8.17 -13.91 -11.41
C LYS A 66 -7.06 -13.56 -10.41
N PRO A 67 -6.80 -14.38 -9.39
CA PRO A 67 -5.75 -14.10 -8.43
C PRO A 67 -4.40 -14.05 -9.13
N ILE A 68 -3.61 -13.03 -8.80
CA ILE A 68 -2.23 -12.91 -9.28
C ILE A 68 -1.41 -13.99 -8.58
N LYS A 69 -0.82 -14.91 -9.35
CA LYS A 69 0.13 -15.87 -8.81
C LYS A 69 1.40 -15.12 -8.43
N ILE A 70 1.76 -15.18 -7.15
CA ILE A 70 3.06 -14.71 -6.69
C ILE A 70 4.12 -15.57 -7.39
N GLN A 71 4.96 -14.92 -8.18
CA GLN A 71 6.12 -15.57 -8.79
C GLN A 71 7.36 -15.04 -8.10
N LEU A 72 8.22 -15.94 -7.64
CA LEU A 72 9.56 -15.58 -7.20
C LEU A 72 10.32 -15.12 -8.44
N ASP A 73 10.76 -13.86 -8.43
CA ASP A 73 11.65 -13.37 -9.46
C ASP A 73 13.01 -14.09 -9.33
N LYS A 74 13.22 -15.09 -10.19
CA LYS A 74 14.45 -15.90 -10.21
C LYS A 74 15.67 -15.10 -10.67
N ASN A 75 15.47 -13.92 -11.26
CA ASN A 75 16.54 -13.04 -11.72
C ASN A 75 16.85 -11.94 -10.72
N LEU A 76 16.13 -11.89 -9.58
CA LEU A 76 16.44 -10.96 -8.51
C LEU A 76 17.82 -11.30 -7.95
N LYS A 77 18.84 -10.57 -8.40
CA LYS A 77 20.20 -10.63 -7.83
C LYS A 77 20.15 -10.00 -6.44
N ILE A 78 19.88 -10.82 -5.43
CA ILE A 78 20.00 -10.40 -4.04
C ILE A 78 21.49 -10.30 -3.75
N PHE A 79 22.02 -9.08 -3.65
CA PHE A 79 23.37 -8.87 -3.16
C PHE A 79 23.41 -9.34 -1.70
N GLN A 80 24.01 -10.50 -1.47
CA GLN A 80 24.28 -10.94 -0.11
C GLN A 80 25.44 -10.10 0.43
N PRO A 81 25.35 -9.60 1.68
CA PRO A 81 26.48 -8.97 2.31
C PRO A 81 27.60 -10.01 2.39
N THR A 82 28.67 -9.81 1.63
CA THR A 82 29.90 -10.57 1.77
C THR A 82 30.42 -10.33 3.18
N THR A 83 30.60 -11.40 3.95
CA THR A 83 31.28 -11.41 5.26
C THR A 83 32.77 -11.06 5.17
N GLU A 84 33.24 -10.57 4.03
CA GLU A 84 34.51 -9.89 3.90
C GLU A 84 34.43 -8.59 4.70
N ARG A 85 34.74 -8.75 5.99
CA ARG A 85 35.23 -7.74 6.92
C ARG A 85 35.83 -6.61 6.11
N SER A 86 35.11 -5.50 5.98
CA SER A 86 35.62 -4.34 5.27
C SER A 86 36.87 -3.92 6.04
N SER A 87 38.05 -4.27 5.50
CA SER A 87 39.31 -3.67 5.89
C SER A 87 39.33 -2.27 5.29
N ILE A 88 38.40 -1.43 5.73
CA ILE A 88 38.49 0.00 5.48
C ILE A 88 39.66 0.43 6.36
N PRO A 89 40.81 0.80 5.79
CA PRO A 89 41.90 1.34 6.59
C PRO A 89 41.38 2.61 7.27
N PRO A 90 41.79 2.87 8.53
CA PRO A 90 41.32 4.04 9.24
C PRO A 90 41.64 5.29 8.42
N ILE A 91 40.64 6.16 8.25
CA ILE A 91 40.83 7.48 7.66
C ILE A 91 41.78 8.23 8.60
N GLN A 92 43.03 8.40 8.17
CA GLN A 92 43.96 9.30 8.84
C GLN A 92 43.48 10.73 8.54
N LEU A 93 42.91 11.36 9.56
CA LEU A 93 42.77 12.81 9.60
C LEU A 93 44.19 13.38 9.63
N LEU A 94 44.62 13.98 8.53
CA LEU A 94 45.86 14.76 8.48
C LEU A 94 45.71 16.00 9.41
N PRO A 95 46.80 16.41 10.08
CA PRO A 95 46.80 17.45 11.11
C PRO A 95 46.44 18.84 10.59
#